data_AF-A0A662PA26-F1
#
_entry.id   AF-A0A662PA26-F1
#
_cell.length_a   1.000
_cell.length_b   1.000
_cell.length_c   1.000
_cell.angle_alpha   90.00
_cell.angle_beta   90.00
_cell.angle_gamma   90.00
#
_symmetry.space_group_name_H-M   'P 1'
#
loop_
_entity.id
_entity.type
_entity.pdbx_description
1 polymer ?
#
loop_
_entity_poly.entity_id
_entity_poly.type
_entity_poly.pdbx_seq_one_letter_code
_entity_poly.pdbx_strand_id
1 'polypeptide(L)'
;WYFYVDKDAGSVSGTVTTGGTTPLGDVIIMAFIIEDWGRIEKVGETTSLANGTFLLSPLPSGVAMDIAFYKQGYKADSLHITLSAGEALTGQTMDLEAGTTYTIPLKTGWNLISLPLIIDEDTPIPAIFYPIEGKYTRIHLWDASSGYYVNYRVTPDVTHQNEFKYMKMNIGYWVYATEDVNFVLSGVQNNGAKSVTLYHGWNMMGYAFTVSKTISTAITANYDKLNLMWRWNAVTDTYELFDPWGRFTNQFTTFTPGYGYWVYAEEDTTITIQ
;
A
#
# COMPACT_ATOMS: atom_id res chain seq x y z
N TRP A 1 10.61 15.60 -41.12
CA TRP A 1 10.03 15.22 -39.81
C TRP A 1 9.08 14.07 -40.04
N TYR A 2 9.51 12.83 -39.81
CA TYR A 2 8.61 11.68 -39.82
C TYR A 2 8.07 11.54 -38.40
N PHE A 3 6.77 11.78 -38.21
CA PHE A 3 6.08 11.37 -36.99
C PHE A 3 5.91 9.85 -37.08
N TYR A 4 6.63 9.10 -36.26
CA TYR A 4 6.34 7.69 -36.06
C TYR A 4 5.07 7.64 -35.21
N VAL A 5 3.91 7.53 -35.85
CA VAL A 5 2.69 7.11 -35.17
C VAL A 5 2.81 5.61 -35.06
N ASP A 6 3.09 5.12 -33.85
CA ASP A 6 3.02 3.70 -33.59
C ASP A 6 1.56 3.25 -33.74
N LYS A 7 1.29 2.56 -34.84
CA LYS A 7 -0.05 2.15 -35.27
C LYS A 7 -0.57 0.99 -34.41
N ASP A 8 0.34 0.37 -33.65
CA ASP A 8 0.10 -0.79 -32.82
C ASP A 8 -0.08 -0.40 -31.34
N ALA A 9 0.19 0.86 -30.99
CA ALA A 9 0.01 1.40 -29.65
C ALA A 9 -1.47 1.59 -29.32
N GLY A 10 -1.90 1.01 -28.20
CA GLY A 10 -3.23 1.21 -27.66
C GLY A 10 -3.39 2.55 -26.93
N SER A 11 -4.61 2.85 -26.54
CA SER A 11 -4.92 3.99 -25.67
C SER A 11 -6.12 3.72 -24.78
N VAL A 12 -6.16 4.40 -23.64
CA VAL A 12 -7.32 4.39 -22.74
C VAL A 12 -7.75 5.84 -22.53
N SER A 13 -9.05 6.11 -22.67
CA SER A 13 -9.61 7.41 -22.33
C SER A 13 -10.91 7.27 -21.58
N GLY A 14 -11.23 8.28 -20.79
CA GLY A 14 -12.33 8.20 -19.87
C GLY A 14 -12.51 9.46 -19.04
N THR A 15 -13.28 9.32 -17.98
CA THR A 15 -13.54 10.36 -16.99
C THR A 15 -13.32 9.81 -15.59
N VAL A 16 -12.63 10.58 -14.75
CA VAL A 16 -12.55 10.34 -13.31
C VAL A 16 -13.58 11.22 -12.61
N THR A 17 -14.36 10.62 -11.71
CA THR A 17 -15.36 11.30 -10.89
C THR A 17 -15.13 11.03 -9.41
N THR A 18 -15.91 11.70 -8.56
CA THR A 18 -16.14 11.32 -7.17
C THR A 18 -17.64 11.43 -6.86
N GLY A 19 -18.14 10.52 -6.00
CA GLY A 19 -19.56 10.44 -5.66
C GLY A 19 -20.44 10.14 -6.87
N GLY A 20 -19.89 9.41 -7.85
CA GLY A 20 -20.51 8.95 -9.09
C GLY A 20 -20.79 10.02 -10.15
N THR A 21 -20.62 11.31 -9.83
CA THR A 21 -21.15 12.39 -10.69
C THR A 21 -20.26 13.63 -10.79
N THR A 22 -19.46 13.92 -9.77
CA THR A 22 -18.64 15.15 -9.76
C THR A 22 -17.33 14.88 -10.47
N PRO A 23 -17.00 15.58 -11.57
CA PRO A 23 -15.73 15.36 -12.27
C PRO A 23 -14.53 15.74 -11.40
N LEU A 24 -13.46 14.95 -11.52
CA LEU A 24 -12.27 15.09 -10.68
C LEU A 24 -11.03 15.34 -11.53
N GLY A 25 -10.57 16.61 -11.55
CA GLY A 25 -9.32 17.01 -12.20
C GLY A 25 -8.08 16.74 -11.35
N ASP A 26 -6.92 16.84 -11.98
CA ASP A 26 -5.60 16.63 -11.36
C ASP A 26 -5.51 15.26 -10.65
N VAL A 27 -6.11 14.24 -11.25
CA VAL A 27 -5.91 12.83 -10.88
C VAL A 27 -4.75 12.32 -11.72
N ILE A 28 -3.77 11.71 -11.09
CA ILE A 28 -2.65 11.05 -11.79
C ILE A 28 -3.12 9.65 -12.16
N ILE A 29 -3.02 9.32 -13.46
CA ILE A 29 -3.39 8.01 -13.99
C ILE A 29 -2.14 7.36 -14.53
N MET A 30 -1.80 6.17 -14.03
CA MET A 30 -0.59 5.44 -14.36
C MET A 30 -0.95 4.05 -14.89
N ALA A 31 -0.30 3.62 -15.96
CA ALA A 31 -0.38 2.24 -16.43
C ALA A 31 0.83 1.45 -15.96
N PHE A 32 0.60 0.27 -15.39
CA PHE A 32 1.62 -0.66 -14.96
C PHE A 32 1.48 -1.99 -15.68
N ILE A 33 2.57 -2.51 -16.26
CA ILE A 33 2.71 -3.93 -16.58
C ILE A 33 3.30 -4.61 -15.37
N ILE A 34 2.76 -5.76 -15.00
CA ILE A 34 3.34 -6.61 -13.97
C ILE A 34 3.83 -7.90 -14.61
N GLU A 35 5.14 -8.04 -14.69
CA GLU A 35 5.82 -9.19 -15.30
C GLU A 35 5.70 -10.43 -14.39
N ASP A 36 5.85 -11.64 -14.95
CA ASP A 36 5.69 -12.91 -14.22
C ASP A 36 6.61 -13.06 -13.00
N TRP A 37 7.78 -12.41 -13.04
CA TRP A 37 8.78 -12.39 -11.97
C TRP A 37 8.62 -11.17 -11.03
N GLY A 38 7.45 -10.51 -11.11
CA GLY A 38 6.99 -9.49 -10.18
C GLY A 38 7.54 -8.09 -10.39
N ARG A 39 8.30 -7.83 -11.47
CA ARG A 39 8.65 -6.46 -11.87
C ARG A 39 7.39 -5.69 -12.23
N ILE A 40 7.22 -4.53 -11.62
CA ILE A 40 6.15 -3.59 -11.92
C ILE A 40 6.76 -2.46 -12.74
N GLU A 41 6.43 -2.40 -14.02
CA GLU A 41 6.93 -1.39 -14.94
C GLU A 41 5.85 -0.36 -15.25
N LYS A 42 6.14 0.92 -14.97
CA LYS A 42 5.27 2.02 -15.38
C LYS A 42 5.46 2.26 -16.89
N VAL A 43 4.41 2.01 -17.66
CA VAL A 43 4.43 2.10 -19.14
C VAL A 43 3.70 3.31 -19.69
N GLY A 44 2.98 4.04 -18.83
CA GLY A 44 2.31 5.28 -19.20
C GLY A 44 1.90 6.08 -17.97
N GLU A 45 1.82 7.39 -18.12
CA GLU A 45 1.31 8.31 -17.11
C GLU A 45 0.60 9.48 -17.80
N THR A 46 -0.52 9.92 -17.24
CA THR A 46 -1.25 11.12 -17.66
C THR A 46 -1.93 11.76 -16.45
N THR A 47 -2.56 12.91 -16.66
CA THR A 47 -3.32 13.59 -15.61
C THR A 47 -4.69 13.99 -16.13
N SER A 48 -5.74 13.78 -15.34
CA SER A 48 -7.08 14.21 -15.71
C SER A 48 -7.18 15.73 -15.78
N LEU A 49 -7.91 16.22 -16.77
CA LEU A 49 -8.25 17.64 -16.91
C LEU A 49 -9.26 18.06 -15.84
N ALA A 50 -9.46 19.36 -15.66
CA ALA A 50 -10.42 19.92 -14.69
C ALA A 50 -11.85 19.37 -14.82
N ASN A 51 -12.25 18.93 -16.01
CA ASN A 51 -13.55 18.28 -16.27
C ASN A 51 -13.54 16.76 -16.03
N GLY A 52 -12.52 16.22 -15.35
CA GLY A 52 -12.33 14.80 -15.05
C GLY A 52 -11.84 13.94 -16.22
N THR A 53 -11.83 14.45 -17.45
CA THR A 53 -11.45 13.65 -18.62
C THR A 53 -9.96 13.36 -18.68
N PHE A 54 -9.59 12.18 -19.16
CA PHE A 54 -8.19 11.79 -19.36
C PHE A 54 -8.01 11.02 -20.67
N LEU A 55 -6.78 11.09 -21.18
CA LEU A 55 -6.28 10.24 -22.27
C LEU A 55 -4.90 9.73 -21.87
N LEU A 56 -4.78 8.41 -21.76
CA LEU A 56 -3.55 7.70 -21.49
C LEU A 56 -3.10 6.99 -22.77
N SER A 57 -2.04 7.51 -23.37
CA SER A 57 -1.52 7.09 -24.67
C SER A 57 -0.08 7.59 -24.85
N PRO A 58 0.79 6.85 -25.57
CA PRO A 58 0.58 5.48 -26.09
C PRO A 58 0.65 4.44 -24.97
N LEU A 59 -0.01 3.29 -25.16
CA LEU A 59 0.09 2.13 -24.28
C LEU A 59 0.48 0.87 -25.06
N PRO A 60 1.21 -0.07 -24.44
CA PRO A 60 1.51 -1.35 -25.06
C PRO A 60 0.23 -2.17 -25.27
N SER A 61 0.24 -3.00 -26.31
CA SER A 61 -0.85 -3.90 -26.68
C SER A 61 -0.43 -5.36 -26.51
N GLY A 62 -1.41 -6.27 -26.40
CA GLY A 62 -1.20 -7.70 -26.22
C GLY A 62 -0.74 -8.11 -24.81
N VAL A 63 -0.72 -7.17 -23.87
CA VAL A 63 -0.28 -7.38 -22.48
C VAL A 63 -1.30 -6.80 -21.50
N ALA A 64 -1.49 -7.48 -20.37
CA ALA A 64 -2.36 -7.02 -19.30
C ALA A 64 -1.70 -5.87 -18.53
N MET A 65 -2.50 -4.90 -18.13
CA MET A 65 -2.05 -3.70 -17.41
C MET A 65 -2.98 -3.38 -16.25
N ASP A 66 -2.39 -2.91 -15.15
CA ASP A 66 -3.12 -2.25 -14.06
C ASP A 66 -3.06 -0.73 -14.29
N ILE A 67 -4.23 -0.13 -14.54
CA ILE A 67 -4.39 1.32 -14.66
C ILE A 67 -4.76 1.86 -13.29
N ALA A 68 -3.79 2.43 -12.58
CA ALA A 68 -3.99 2.97 -11.24
C ALA A 68 -4.30 4.46 -11.30
N PHE A 69 -5.18 4.90 -10.41
CA PHE A 69 -5.65 6.27 -10.27
C PHE A 69 -5.25 6.77 -8.89
N TYR A 70 -4.49 7.85 -8.84
CA TYR A 70 -4.00 8.45 -7.61
C TYR A 70 -4.38 9.93 -7.56
N LYS A 71 -4.98 10.34 -6.44
CA LYS A 71 -5.13 11.74 -6.06
C LYS A 71 -5.04 11.87 -4.55
N GLN A 72 -4.23 12.81 -4.07
CA GLN A 72 -4.11 13.06 -2.64
C GLN A 72 -5.50 13.35 -2.01
N GLY A 73 -5.81 12.66 -0.92
CA GLY A 73 -7.11 12.77 -0.23
C GLY A 73 -8.22 11.88 -0.80
N TYR A 74 -7.92 11.04 -1.79
CA TYR A 74 -8.83 10.01 -2.31
C TYR A 74 -8.22 8.63 -2.08
N LYS A 75 -9.08 7.61 -1.97
CA LYS A 75 -8.61 6.22 -2.00
C LYS A 75 -8.09 5.93 -3.39
N ALA A 76 -6.79 5.61 -3.49
CA ALA A 76 -6.24 5.10 -4.73
C ALA A 76 -6.95 3.80 -5.10
N ASP A 77 -7.14 3.58 -6.40
CA ASP A 77 -7.92 2.49 -6.94
C ASP A 77 -7.42 2.19 -8.36
N SER A 78 -7.77 1.02 -8.92
CA SER A 78 -7.20 0.56 -10.18
C SER A 78 -8.17 -0.24 -11.04
N LEU A 79 -7.89 -0.27 -12.35
CA LEU A 79 -8.60 -1.09 -13.32
C LEU A 79 -7.63 -2.06 -13.99
N HIS A 80 -8.00 -3.33 -14.09
CA HIS A 80 -7.24 -4.31 -14.85
C HIS A 80 -7.76 -4.39 -16.29
N ILE A 81 -6.88 -4.16 -17.28
CA ILE A 81 -7.25 -4.13 -18.70
C ILE A 81 -6.25 -4.91 -19.56
N THR A 82 -6.65 -5.21 -20.80
CA THR A 82 -5.76 -5.66 -21.88
C THR A 82 -6.20 -4.98 -23.16
N LEU A 83 -5.25 -4.46 -23.94
CA LEU A 83 -5.52 -3.78 -25.22
C LEU A 83 -5.03 -4.62 -26.38
N SER A 84 -5.77 -4.64 -27.48
CA SER A 84 -5.34 -5.14 -28.79
C SER A 84 -4.49 -4.09 -29.50
N ALA A 85 -3.75 -4.50 -30.54
CA ALA A 85 -2.93 -3.58 -31.32
C ALA A 85 -3.78 -2.44 -31.92
N GLY A 86 -3.39 -1.19 -31.63
CA GLY A 86 -4.11 0.01 -32.07
C GLY A 86 -5.48 0.22 -31.41
N GLU A 87 -5.84 -0.56 -30.38
CA GLU A 87 -7.13 -0.44 -29.71
C GLU A 87 -7.21 0.85 -28.88
N ALA A 88 -8.31 1.59 -29.07
CA ALA A 88 -8.65 2.75 -28.25
C ALA A 88 -9.84 2.39 -27.35
N LEU A 89 -9.55 2.07 -26.09
CA LEU A 89 -10.58 1.82 -25.08
C LEU A 89 -11.10 3.17 -24.55
N THR A 90 -12.26 3.59 -25.06
CA THR A 90 -12.85 4.90 -24.73
C THR A 90 -13.99 4.79 -23.72
N GLY A 91 -14.28 5.89 -23.02
CA GLY A 91 -15.45 6.00 -22.15
C GLY A 91 -15.32 5.26 -20.82
N GLN A 92 -14.09 4.90 -20.41
CA GLN A 92 -13.85 4.35 -19.09
C GLN A 92 -14.28 5.35 -18.02
N THR A 93 -14.97 4.88 -16.98
CA THR A 93 -15.38 5.74 -15.87
C THR A 93 -14.78 5.17 -14.60
N MET A 94 -14.08 6.03 -13.86
CA MET A 94 -13.50 5.70 -12.57
C MET A 94 -14.08 6.63 -11.51
N ASP A 95 -14.76 6.09 -10.52
CA ASP A 95 -15.27 6.89 -9.40
C ASP A 95 -14.38 6.71 -8.18
N LEU A 96 -13.56 7.73 -7.88
CA LEU A 96 -12.68 7.70 -6.72
C LEU A 96 -13.44 8.04 -5.45
N GLU A 97 -13.33 7.13 -4.47
CA GLU A 97 -13.88 7.34 -3.14
C GLU A 97 -13.10 8.46 -2.43
N ALA A 98 -13.80 9.53 -2.07
CA ALA A 98 -13.23 10.61 -1.29
C ALA A 98 -12.81 10.10 0.10
N GLY A 99 -11.62 10.48 0.53
CA GLY A 99 -11.03 10.02 1.77
C GLY A 99 -10.32 11.14 2.52
N THR A 100 -9.21 10.79 3.14
CA THR A 100 -8.34 11.69 3.87
C THR A 100 -6.88 11.33 3.62
N THR A 101 -5.97 11.99 4.33
CA THR A 101 -4.55 11.68 4.30
C THR A 101 -4.00 11.41 5.69
N TYR A 102 -2.95 10.60 5.75
CA TYR A 102 -2.16 10.39 6.96
C TYR A 102 -0.68 10.47 6.59
N THR A 103 0.09 11.25 7.35
CA THR A 103 1.53 11.41 7.12
C THR A 103 2.32 10.44 7.98
N ILE A 104 3.06 9.54 7.34
CA ILE A 104 3.98 8.61 7.97
C ILE A 104 5.41 9.15 7.78
N PRO A 105 6.07 9.66 8.83
CA PRO A 105 7.45 10.08 8.71
C PRO A 105 8.36 8.86 8.58
N LEU A 106 9.12 8.77 7.50
CA LEU A 106 10.14 7.75 7.27
C LEU A 106 11.52 8.36 7.49
N LYS A 107 12.35 7.62 8.23
CA LYS A 107 13.78 7.91 8.36
C LYS A 107 14.57 7.20 7.28
N THR A 108 15.71 7.78 6.90
CA THR A 108 16.68 7.11 6.03
C THR A 108 17.01 5.72 6.59
N GLY A 109 16.91 4.68 5.77
CA GLY A 109 17.07 3.30 6.19
C GLY A 109 15.74 2.56 6.40
N TRP A 110 15.76 1.55 7.28
CA TRP A 110 14.61 0.68 7.52
C TRP A 110 13.60 1.33 8.48
N ASN A 111 12.33 1.31 8.08
CA ASN A 111 11.19 1.75 8.88
C ASN A 111 10.18 0.62 8.94
N LEU A 112 9.67 0.29 10.13
CA LEU A 112 8.57 -0.65 10.29
C LEU A 112 7.26 0.12 10.38
N ILE A 113 6.49 0.11 9.30
CA ILE A 113 5.26 0.89 9.17
C ILE A 113 4.02 0.00 8.97
N SER A 114 2.85 0.62 9.07
CA SER A 114 1.60 0.03 8.58
C SER A 114 0.75 1.09 7.89
N LEU A 115 -0.34 0.68 7.25
CA LEU A 115 -1.28 1.59 6.59
C LEU A 115 -2.44 1.96 7.54
N PRO A 116 -2.50 3.19 8.07
CA PRO A 116 -3.56 3.63 9.00
C PRO A 116 -4.87 4.03 8.30
N LEU A 117 -4.91 3.98 6.97
CA LEU A 117 -6.07 4.27 6.13
C LEU A 117 -6.38 3.05 5.25
N ILE A 118 -7.67 2.84 4.99
CA ILE A 118 -8.14 1.83 4.03
C ILE A 118 -7.71 2.27 2.64
N ILE A 119 -6.96 1.39 1.98
CA ILE A 119 -6.61 1.48 0.56
C ILE A 119 -7.42 0.44 -0.22
N ASP A 120 -7.42 0.55 -1.54
CA ASP A 120 -7.72 -0.58 -2.40
C ASP A 120 -6.52 -1.55 -2.40
N GLU A 121 -6.80 -2.82 -2.08
CA GLU A 121 -5.77 -3.86 -1.91
C GLU A 121 -5.34 -4.53 -3.22
N ASP A 122 -5.92 -4.11 -4.35
CA ASP A 122 -5.54 -4.51 -5.70
C ASP A 122 -4.76 -3.40 -6.43
N THR A 123 -4.56 -2.25 -5.78
CA THR A 123 -3.75 -1.15 -6.31
C THR A 123 -2.25 -1.47 -6.22
N PRO A 124 -1.48 -1.39 -7.33
CA PRO A 124 -0.03 -1.64 -7.33
C PRO A 124 0.74 -0.76 -6.34
N ILE A 125 1.74 -1.35 -5.67
CA ILE A 125 2.61 -0.65 -4.69
C ILE A 125 3.14 0.71 -5.21
N PRO A 126 3.66 0.83 -6.45
CA PRO A 126 4.13 2.13 -6.97
C PRO A 126 3.07 3.23 -6.96
N ALA A 127 1.80 2.89 -7.15
CA ALA A 127 0.71 3.87 -7.10
C ALA A 127 0.40 4.32 -5.67
N ILE A 128 0.42 3.40 -4.70
CA ILE A 128 0.27 3.73 -3.27
C ILE A 128 1.42 4.61 -2.78
N PHE A 129 2.64 4.32 -3.21
CA PHE A 129 3.86 5.05 -2.84
C PHE A 129 4.20 6.22 -3.77
N TYR A 130 3.33 6.58 -4.71
CA TYR A 130 3.56 7.68 -5.66
C TYR A 130 4.06 8.98 -4.99
N PRO A 131 3.54 9.43 -3.82
CA PRO A 131 4.01 10.66 -3.16
C PRO A 131 5.49 10.68 -2.79
N ILE A 132 6.12 9.51 -2.73
CA ILE A 132 7.53 9.34 -2.41
C ILE A 132 8.25 8.52 -3.49
N GLU A 133 7.75 8.56 -4.74
CA GLU A 133 8.40 7.90 -5.88
C GLU A 133 9.90 8.26 -5.93
N GLY A 134 10.75 7.25 -6.11
CA GLY A 134 12.20 7.41 -6.11
C GLY A 134 12.87 7.54 -4.74
N LYS A 135 12.11 7.57 -3.64
CA LYS A 135 12.64 7.74 -2.26
C LYS A 135 12.58 6.49 -1.39
N TYR A 136 12.23 5.35 -1.99
CA TYR A 136 12.26 4.03 -1.37
C TYR A 136 12.74 3.00 -2.40
N THR A 137 13.31 1.89 -1.92
CA THR A 137 13.88 0.85 -2.83
C THR A 137 13.37 -0.54 -2.56
N ARG A 138 12.97 -0.82 -1.31
CA ARG A 138 12.61 -2.16 -0.85
C ARG A 138 11.45 -2.09 0.13
N ILE A 139 10.57 -3.09 0.02
CA ILE A 139 9.54 -3.37 1.00
C ILE A 139 9.59 -4.87 1.28
N HIS A 140 9.53 -5.29 2.54
CA HIS A 140 9.29 -6.69 2.85
C HIS A 140 8.36 -6.84 4.06
N LEU A 141 7.78 -8.01 4.20
CA LEU A 141 7.01 -8.40 5.37
C LEU A 141 7.35 -9.84 5.74
N TRP A 142 7.14 -10.18 7.00
CA TRP A 142 7.21 -11.55 7.47
C TRP A 142 5.86 -12.23 7.29
N ASP A 143 5.82 -13.25 6.44
CA ASP A 143 4.66 -14.09 6.25
C ASP A 143 4.71 -15.22 7.27
N ALA A 144 3.93 -15.06 8.34
CA ALA A 144 3.87 -16.03 9.43
C ALA A 144 3.25 -17.37 9.00
N SER A 145 2.47 -17.40 7.92
CA SER A 145 1.87 -18.65 7.42
C SER A 145 2.90 -19.56 6.76
N SER A 146 3.89 -18.98 6.07
CA SER A 146 4.98 -19.71 5.42
C SER A 146 6.24 -19.76 6.29
N GLY A 147 6.41 -18.85 7.25
CA GLY A 147 7.58 -18.75 8.11
C GLY A 147 8.80 -18.12 7.42
N TYR A 148 8.60 -17.28 6.42
CA TYR A 148 9.67 -16.59 5.69
C TYR A 148 9.32 -15.13 5.39
N TYR A 149 10.35 -14.35 5.03
CA TYR A 149 10.16 -13.00 4.51
C TYR A 149 9.77 -13.05 3.04
N VAL A 150 8.74 -12.29 2.67
CA VAL A 150 8.39 -12.02 1.27
C VAL A 150 8.81 -10.61 0.89
N ASN A 151 9.34 -10.46 -0.33
CA ASN A 151 10.08 -9.27 -0.72
C ASN A 151 9.47 -8.55 -1.93
N TYR A 152 9.62 -7.24 -1.90
CA TYR A 152 9.36 -6.32 -3.00
C TYR A 152 10.56 -5.38 -3.16
N ARG A 153 10.99 -5.19 -4.41
CA ARG A 153 12.04 -4.29 -4.85
C ARG A 153 11.48 -3.43 -5.97
N VAL A 154 11.83 -2.15 -5.98
CA VAL A 154 11.47 -1.23 -7.07
C VAL A 154 12.16 -1.64 -8.37
N THR A 155 13.40 -2.11 -8.27
CA THR A 155 14.18 -2.68 -9.37
C THR A 155 14.56 -4.13 -9.05
N PRO A 156 13.63 -5.09 -9.20
CA PRO A 156 13.97 -6.50 -9.02
C PRO A 156 14.90 -6.98 -10.14
N ASP A 157 15.52 -8.12 -9.94
CA ASP A 157 16.31 -8.81 -10.96
C ASP A 157 15.95 -10.29 -11.00
N VAL A 158 16.48 -11.04 -11.98
CA VAL A 158 16.15 -12.46 -12.17
C VAL A 158 16.47 -13.35 -10.96
N THR A 159 17.39 -12.93 -10.09
CA THR A 159 17.76 -13.61 -8.83
C THR A 159 17.03 -13.06 -7.60
N HIS A 160 16.40 -11.90 -7.71
CA HIS A 160 15.66 -11.22 -6.65
C HIS A 160 14.30 -10.74 -7.17
N GLN A 161 13.43 -11.69 -7.43
CA GLN A 161 12.07 -11.48 -7.92
C GLN A 161 11.19 -10.90 -6.81
N ASN A 162 10.11 -10.21 -7.19
CA ASN A 162 9.12 -9.75 -6.23
C ASN A 162 8.10 -10.86 -5.95
N GLU A 163 7.80 -11.06 -4.68
CA GLU A 163 6.88 -12.09 -4.20
C GLU A 163 5.47 -11.54 -3.95
N PHE A 164 5.34 -10.21 -3.91
CA PHE A 164 4.06 -9.52 -3.81
C PHE A 164 4.11 -8.19 -4.56
N LYS A 165 2.93 -7.73 -4.99
CA LYS A 165 2.75 -6.54 -5.83
C LYS A 165 1.71 -5.55 -5.30
N TYR A 166 0.91 -5.99 -4.33
CA TYR A 166 -0.15 -5.22 -3.70
C TYR A 166 0.02 -5.26 -2.17
N MET A 167 -0.40 -4.19 -1.50
CA MET A 167 -0.39 -4.15 -0.04
C MET A 167 -1.75 -4.57 0.51
N LYS A 168 -1.72 -5.30 1.62
CA LYS A 168 -2.89 -5.72 2.40
C LYS A 168 -3.00 -4.96 3.70
N MET A 169 -4.24 -4.72 4.12
CA MET A 169 -4.60 -4.04 5.36
C MET A 169 -4.22 -4.88 6.59
N ASN A 170 -4.02 -4.21 7.72
CA ASN A 170 -3.69 -4.82 9.01
C ASN A 170 -2.36 -5.60 9.06
N ILE A 171 -1.48 -5.43 8.07
CA ILE A 171 -0.13 -6.00 8.03
C ILE A 171 0.91 -4.91 8.28
N GLY A 172 2.01 -5.28 8.95
CA GLY A 172 3.20 -4.45 9.08
C GLY A 172 4.15 -4.67 7.91
N TYR A 173 4.82 -3.61 7.47
CA TYR A 173 5.78 -3.63 6.37
C TYR A 173 7.06 -2.94 6.78
N TRP A 174 8.19 -3.56 6.50
CA TRP A 174 9.47 -2.88 6.50
C TRP A 174 9.65 -2.16 5.18
N VAL A 175 9.89 -0.84 5.23
CA VAL A 175 10.16 0.00 4.07
C VAL A 175 11.55 0.59 4.21
N TYR A 176 12.38 0.40 3.19
CA TYR A 176 13.69 1.02 3.10
C TYR A 176 13.60 2.36 2.36
N ALA A 177 13.61 3.46 3.10
CA ALA A 177 13.67 4.81 2.54
C ALA A 177 15.12 5.22 2.27
N THR A 178 15.36 5.90 1.15
CA THR A 178 16.72 6.34 0.76
C THR A 178 17.12 7.68 1.37
N GLU A 179 16.15 8.41 1.93
CA GLU A 179 16.32 9.67 2.64
C GLU A 179 15.18 9.85 3.64
N ASP A 180 15.31 10.82 4.55
CA ASP A 180 14.21 11.23 5.43
C ASP A 180 13.08 11.82 4.57
N VAL A 181 11.89 11.24 4.64
CA VAL A 181 10.75 11.63 3.81
C VAL A 181 9.42 11.46 4.55
N ASN A 182 8.49 12.37 4.30
CA ASN A 182 7.11 12.23 4.76
C ASN A 182 6.29 11.50 3.71
N PHE A 183 5.91 10.25 4.00
CA PHE A 183 4.99 9.50 3.16
C PHE A 183 3.55 9.91 3.47
N VAL A 184 2.93 10.65 2.55
CA VAL A 184 1.53 11.09 2.68
C VAL A 184 0.60 10.04 2.06
N LEU A 185 0.18 9.08 2.87
CA LEU A 185 -0.78 8.06 2.48
C LEU A 185 -2.16 8.70 2.25
N SER A 186 -2.83 8.36 1.17
CA SER A 186 -4.23 8.73 0.91
C SER A 186 -5.13 7.49 0.94
N GLY A 187 -6.32 7.62 1.52
CA GLY A 187 -7.22 6.50 1.72
C GLY A 187 -8.43 6.88 2.56
N VAL A 188 -9.27 5.92 2.89
CA VAL A 188 -10.49 6.14 3.68
C VAL A 188 -10.24 5.79 5.14
N GLN A 189 -10.81 6.59 6.05
CA GLN A 189 -10.69 6.31 7.47
C GLN A 189 -11.45 5.04 7.83
N ASN A 190 -10.78 4.12 8.54
CA ASN A 190 -11.44 2.98 9.13
C ASN A 190 -12.16 3.36 10.42
N ASN A 191 -13.46 3.06 10.50
CA ASN A 191 -14.29 3.25 11.69
C ASN A 191 -14.87 1.94 12.24
N GLY A 192 -14.52 0.80 11.64
CA GLY A 192 -15.00 -0.51 12.02
C GLY A 192 -13.91 -1.38 12.65
N ALA A 193 -14.34 -2.31 13.50
CA ALA A 193 -13.47 -3.35 14.03
C ALA A 193 -12.86 -4.19 12.89
N LYS A 194 -11.64 -4.69 13.10
CA LYS A 194 -10.88 -5.52 12.15
C LYS A 194 -10.50 -6.84 12.80
N SER A 195 -10.78 -7.93 12.09
CA SER A 195 -10.28 -9.25 12.45
C SER A 195 -8.88 -9.43 11.88
N VAL A 196 -7.93 -9.85 12.70
CA VAL A 196 -6.55 -10.12 12.29
C VAL A 196 -6.20 -11.55 12.70
N THR A 197 -5.93 -12.38 11.70
CA THR A 197 -5.45 -13.75 11.93
C THR A 197 -3.97 -13.71 12.28
N LEU A 198 -3.61 -14.41 13.36
CA LEU A 198 -2.24 -14.59 13.83
C LEU A 198 -1.95 -16.08 13.88
N TYR A 199 -0.77 -16.46 13.41
CA TYR A 199 -0.24 -17.81 13.50
C TYR A 199 0.60 -17.95 14.75
N HIS A 200 0.70 -19.15 15.31
CA HIS A 200 1.59 -19.42 16.43
C HIS A 200 3.02 -18.96 16.12
N GLY A 201 3.58 -18.14 17.00
CA GLY A 201 4.89 -17.51 16.84
C GLY A 201 4.79 -16.04 16.45
N TRP A 202 5.83 -15.53 15.77
CA TRP A 202 5.93 -14.14 15.37
C TRP A 202 5.09 -13.82 14.13
N ASN A 203 4.32 -12.73 14.20
CA ASN A 203 3.50 -12.19 13.13
C ASN A 203 3.83 -10.72 12.88
N MET A 204 3.62 -10.27 11.65
CA MET A 204 3.61 -8.84 11.31
C MET A 204 2.19 -8.31 11.34
N MET A 205 1.96 -7.30 12.16
CA MET A 205 0.67 -6.66 12.35
C MET A 205 0.75 -5.17 12.07
N GLY A 206 -0.28 -4.66 11.41
CA GLY A 206 -0.48 -3.24 11.18
C GLY A 206 -1.66 -2.68 11.97
N TYR A 207 -1.60 -1.39 12.30
CA TYR A 207 -2.71 -0.67 12.94
C TYR A 207 -3.44 0.20 11.92
N ALA A 208 -4.59 -0.29 11.45
CA ALA A 208 -5.40 0.32 10.40
C ALA A 208 -6.37 1.40 10.91
N PHE A 209 -5.93 2.26 11.83
CA PHE A 209 -6.71 3.37 12.38
C PHE A 209 -5.84 4.62 12.47
N THR A 210 -6.47 5.79 12.45
CA THR A 210 -5.78 7.10 12.47
C THR A 210 -5.66 7.71 13.85
N VAL A 211 -6.19 7.07 14.89
CA VAL A 211 -6.18 7.54 16.27
C VAL A 211 -5.46 6.52 17.15
N SER A 212 -4.45 6.95 17.91
CA SER A 212 -3.75 6.05 18.82
C SER A 212 -4.66 5.50 19.91
N LYS A 213 -4.45 4.23 20.29
CA LYS A 213 -5.24 3.57 21.33
C LYS A 213 -4.38 2.64 22.17
N THR A 214 -4.68 2.55 23.46
CA THR A 214 -4.01 1.62 24.38
C THR A 214 -4.20 0.18 23.89
N ILE A 215 -3.12 -0.60 23.81
CA ILE A 215 -3.15 -1.94 23.21
C ILE A 215 -4.18 -2.84 23.91
N SER A 216 -4.22 -2.81 25.25
CA SER A 216 -5.16 -3.60 26.05
C SER A 216 -6.64 -3.22 25.88
N THR A 217 -6.95 -2.07 25.29
CA THR A 217 -8.34 -1.64 25.00
C THR A 217 -8.65 -1.65 23.52
N ALA A 218 -7.63 -1.62 22.67
CA ALA A 218 -7.76 -1.74 21.22
C ALA A 218 -8.07 -3.19 20.81
N ILE A 219 -7.41 -4.16 21.44
CA ILE A 219 -7.65 -5.58 21.20
C ILE A 219 -8.80 -6.04 22.09
N THR A 220 -9.91 -6.40 21.48
CA THR A 220 -11.15 -6.75 22.20
C THR A 220 -11.50 -8.23 22.18
N ALA A 221 -10.75 -9.04 21.43
CA ALA A 221 -10.86 -10.49 21.45
C ALA A 221 -9.46 -11.13 21.42
N ASN A 222 -9.30 -12.19 22.21
CA ASN A 222 -8.10 -13.04 22.25
C ASN A 222 -6.80 -12.29 22.60
N TYR A 223 -6.89 -11.22 23.39
CA TYR A 223 -5.73 -10.49 23.91
C TYR A 223 -4.83 -11.37 24.80
N ASP A 224 -5.44 -12.30 25.54
CA ASP A 224 -4.77 -13.28 26.40
C ASP A 224 -3.93 -14.32 25.63
N LYS A 225 -4.05 -14.36 24.29
CA LYS A 225 -3.31 -15.27 23.40
C LYS A 225 -2.02 -14.68 22.85
N LEU A 226 -1.77 -13.39 23.11
CA LEU A 226 -0.53 -12.75 22.69
C LEU A 226 0.61 -13.17 23.61
N ASN A 227 1.86 -12.92 23.20
CA ASN A 227 3.05 -12.91 24.04
C ASN A 227 3.69 -11.50 23.96
N LEU A 228 4.92 -11.37 23.50
CA LEU A 228 5.57 -10.07 23.38
C LEU A 228 5.12 -9.34 22.11
N MET A 229 5.21 -8.01 22.14
CA MET A 229 5.10 -7.18 20.95
C MET A 229 6.29 -6.26 20.83
N TRP A 230 6.86 -6.14 19.64
CA TRP A 230 7.91 -5.16 19.35
C TRP A 230 7.46 -4.18 18.29
N ARG A 231 7.93 -2.94 18.40
CA ARG A 231 7.91 -1.98 17.29
C ARG A 231 9.31 -1.44 17.05
N TRP A 232 9.55 -0.95 15.85
CA TRP A 232 10.82 -0.33 15.49
C TRP A 232 10.75 1.18 15.68
N ASN A 233 11.74 1.74 16.36
CA ASN A 233 11.95 3.17 16.41
C ASN A 233 13.08 3.55 15.46
N ALA A 234 12.72 4.02 14.26
CA ALA A 234 13.70 4.39 13.23
C ALA A 234 14.49 5.66 13.58
N VAL A 235 14.08 6.44 14.58
CA VAL A 235 14.84 7.61 15.03
C VAL A 235 16.02 7.19 15.90
N THR A 236 15.83 6.19 16.76
CA THR A 236 16.87 5.68 17.66
C THR A 236 17.55 4.43 17.16
N ASP A 237 17.08 3.85 16.05
CA ASP A 237 17.59 2.60 15.45
C ASP A 237 17.50 1.40 16.42
N THR A 238 16.39 1.32 17.16
CA THR A 238 16.18 0.31 18.21
C THR A 238 14.78 -0.27 18.21
N TYR A 239 14.65 -1.52 18.65
CA TYR A 239 13.36 -2.09 19.02
C TYR A 239 12.86 -1.54 20.37
N GLU A 240 11.56 -1.32 20.44
CA GLU A 240 10.83 -1.02 21.67
C GLU A 240 9.92 -2.20 22.00
N LEU A 241 9.89 -2.60 23.27
CA LEU A 241 9.15 -3.75 23.78
C LEU A 241 7.83 -3.35 24.45
N PHE A 242 6.81 -4.16 24.21
CA PHE A 242 5.60 -4.25 25.02
C PHE A 242 5.40 -5.70 25.47
N ASP A 243 5.19 -5.86 26.78
CA ASP A 243 4.94 -7.10 27.49
C ASP A 243 3.66 -6.94 28.33
N PRO A 244 2.53 -7.53 27.91
CA PRO A 244 1.26 -7.36 28.59
C PRO A 244 1.14 -8.14 29.91
N TRP A 245 2.07 -9.04 30.27
CA TRP A 245 2.11 -9.73 31.58
C TRP A 245 3.09 -9.10 32.57
N GLY A 246 3.75 -7.99 32.21
CA GLY A 246 4.59 -7.22 33.15
C GLY A 246 5.85 -7.95 33.64
N ARG A 247 6.39 -8.88 32.86
CA ARG A 247 7.68 -9.55 33.11
C ARG A 247 8.85 -8.62 32.74
N PHE A 248 8.62 -7.72 31.78
CA PHE A 248 9.55 -6.68 31.35
C PHE A 248 8.91 -5.28 31.41
N THR A 249 9.76 -4.24 31.43
CA THR A 249 9.29 -2.84 31.37
C THR A 249 8.84 -2.49 29.96
N ASN A 250 7.60 -1.98 29.85
CA ASN A 250 7.04 -1.52 28.59
C ASN A 250 7.65 -0.19 28.15
N GLN A 251 8.15 -0.15 26.93
CA GLN A 251 8.64 1.07 26.26
C GLN A 251 7.55 1.75 25.44
N PHE A 252 6.48 1.03 25.11
CA PHE A 252 5.25 1.56 24.53
C PHE A 252 4.04 0.81 25.07
N THR A 253 2.86 1.44 25.07
CA THR A 253 1.60 0.82 25.56
C THR A 253 0.40 1.11 24.65
N THR A 254 0.63 1.81 23.53
CA THR A 254 -0.38 2.21 22.58
C THR A 254 -0.03 1.71 21.18
N PHE A 255 -1.05 1.30 20.44
CA PHE A 255 -0.96 1.31 19.00
C PHE A 255 -0.96 2.76 18.53
N THR A 256 0.11 3.13 17.85
CA THR A 256 0.29 4.40 17.16
C THR A 256 0.05 4.18 15.65
N PRO A 257 -0.82 4.98 15.01
CA PRO A 257 -1.03 4.95 13.56
C PRO A 257 0.28 5.09 12.77
N GLY A 258 0.38 4.35 11.66
CA GLY A 258 1.57 4.37 10.81
C GLY A 258 2.73 3.49 11.27
N TYR A 259 2.71 2.94 12.49
CA TYR A 259 3.72 1.96 12.95
C TYR A 259 3.30 0.53 12.61
N GLY A 260 4.27 -0.29 12.22
CA GLY A 260 4.11 -1.75 12.18
C GLY A 260 4.57 -2.39 13.50
N TYR A 261 4.06 -3.59 13.78
CA TYR A 261 4.33 -4.32 15.01
C TYR A 261 4.69 -5.77 14.71
N TRP A 262 5.73 -6.25 15.37
CA TRP A 262 5.91 -7.67 15.58
C TRP A 262 5.03 -8.10 16.76
N VAL A 263 4.22 -9.13 16.57
CA VAL A 263 3.33 -9.66 17.60
C VAL A 263 3.56 -11.15 17.70
N TYR A 264 3.97 -11.62 18.87
CA TYR A 264 4.05 -13.04 19.14
C TYR A 264 2.67 -13.53 19.59
N ALA A 265 2.16 -14.59 18.97
CA ALA A 265 0.96 -15.30 19.43
C ALA A 265 1.37 -16.68 19.99
N GLU A 266 0.79 -17.09 21.12
CA GLU A 266 1.08 -18.38 21.75
C GLU A 266 0.44 -19.57 21.03
N GLU A 267 -0.58 -19.30 20.21
CA GLU A 267 -1.27 -20.27 19.37
C GLU A 267 -1.90 -19.55 18.17
N ASP A 268 -2.33 -20.33 17.16
CA ASP A 268 -3.13 -19.79 16.06
C ASP A 268 -4.41 -19.16 16.62
N THR A 269 -4.64 -17.89 16.29
CA THR A 269 -5.78 -17.15 16.82
C THR A 269 -6.25 -16.09 15.85
N THR A 270 -7.43 -15.52 16.11
CA THR A 270 -7.91 -14.33 15.42
C THR A 270 -8.25 -13.29 16.45
N ILE A 271 -7.52 -12.19 16.46
CA ILE A 271 -7.83 -11.07 17.34
C ILE A 271 -8.79 -10.10 16.66
N THR A 272 -9.52 -9.34 17.47
CA THR A 272 -10.34 -8.23 16.99
C THR A 272 -9.71 -6.93 17.49
N ILE A 273 -9.46 -5.99 16.57
CA ILE A 273 -8.91 -4.66 16.86
C ILE A 273 -9.96 -3.60 16.52
N GLN A 274 -10.14 -2.60 17.38
CA GLN A 274 -11.00 -1.43 17.17
C GLN A 274 -10.48 -0.20 17.92
#